data_AF-A0AAV4ISK2-F1
#
_entry.id   AF-A0AAV4ISK2-F1
#
_cell.length_a   1.000
_cell.length_b   1.000
_cell.length_c   1.000
_cell.angle_alpha   90.00
_cell.angle_beta   90.00
_cell.angle_gamma   90.00
#
_symmetry.space_group_name_H-M   'P 1'
#
loop_
_entity.id
_entity.type
_entity.pdbx_description
1 polymer ?
#
loop_
_entity_poly.entity_id
_entity_poly.type
_entity_poly.pdbx_seq_one_letter_code
_entity_poly.pdbx_strand_id
1 'polypeptide(L)'
;MAFLLVAKSDQPFSTLWELSTQNVYKWGVTGSTVVEYLFKISNRSDFRKLGEGLEIFKAMDPETNSTDPEVHLRKVKQGGYAYISDQVPMDMWVAIDCDLRIMDERVIPLPFIVGLHNNSAYLNAFNEQILDIDQMGLYNQWKSHWWPMEGHCSDDSGHDSRPLTLLETQAAFYILSIGLIIGAVALIVEYFWTGGFCVLLRRNMADIWCAKGF
;
A
#
# COMPACT_ATOMS: atom_id res chain seq x y z
N MET A 1 -9.97 -6.36 21.90
CA MET A 1 -9.63 -4.96 21.53
C MET A 1 -8.42 -5.02 20.62
N ALA A 2 -8.62 -5.00 19.30
CA ALA A 2 -7.51 -5.08 18.34
C ALA A 2 -7.87 -4.54 16.93
N PHE A 3 -9.11 -4.11 16.70
CA PHE A 3 -9.56 -3.72 15.35
C PHE A 3 -9.05 -2.34 14.90
N LEU A 4 -8.71 -1.44 15.84
CA LEU A 4 -8.22 -0.09 15.53
C LEU A 4 -6.69 0.04 15.47
N LEU A 5 -5.93 -1.02 15.78
CA LEU A 5 -4.46 -0.93 15.89
C LEU A 5 -3.74 -1.33 14.60
N VAL A 6 -4.44 -1.89 13.61
CA VAL A 6 -3.83 -2.23 12.33
C VAL A 6 -4.08 -1.08 11.37
N ALA A 7 -3.12 -0.18 11.28
CA ALA A 7 -3.02 0.69 10.13
C ALA A 7 -2.61 -0.16 8.92
N LYS A 8 -3.60 -0.69 8.20
CA LYS A 8 -3.35 -1.34 6.92
C LYS A 8 -2.93 -0.24 5.95
N SER A 9 -1.65 -0.21 5.59
CA SER A 9 -1.19 0.55 4.43
C SER A 9 -1.76 -0.13 3.19
N ASP A 10 -2.89 0.36 2.70
CA ASP A 10 -3.53 -0.20 1.51
C ASP A 10 -2.63 0.08 0.29
N GLN A 11 -2.19 -0.97 -0.40
CA GLN A 11 -1.49 -0.80 -1.66
C GLN A 11 -2.51 -0.26 -2.69
N PRO A 12 -2.10 0.67 -3.56
CA PRO A 12 -3.02 1.30 -4.52
C PRO A 12 -3.59 0.31 -5.55
N PHE A 13 -2.90 -0.80 -5.78
CA PHE A 13 -3.32 -1.93 -6.61
C PHE A 13 -2.58 -3.18 -6.11
N SER A 14 -3.24 -4.33 -6.22
CA SER A 14 -2.70 -5.62 -5.78
C SER A 14 -2.39 -6.55 -6.95
N THR A 15 -3.05 -6.32 -8.10
CA THR A 15 -2.89 -7.14 -9.29
C THR A 15 -2.43 -6.32 -10.49
N LEU A 16 -1.77 -7.01 -11.41
CA LEU A 16 -1.35 -6.44 -12.68
C LEU A 16 -2.56 -6.02 -13.54
N TRP A 17 -3.69 -6.73 -13.42
CA TRP A 17 -4.93 -6.38 -14.10
C TRP A 17 -5.49 -5.04 -13.60
N GLU A 18 -5.49 -4.81 -12.28
CA GLU A 18 -5.86 -3.52 -11.69
C GLU A 18 -4.97 -2.41 -12.21
N LEU A 19 -3.64 -2.61 -12.20
CA LEU A 19 -2.68 -1.65 -12.77
C LEU A 19 -2.96 -1.33 -14.24
N SER A 20 -3.34 -2.33 -15.04
CA SER A 20 -3.64 -2.14 -16.47
C SER A 20 -4.97 -1.42 -16.76
N THR A 21 -5.90 -1.41 -15.81
CA THR A 21 -7.26 -0.88 -16.01
C THR A 21 -7.44 0.50 -15.37
N GLN A 22 -6.66 0.80 -14.34
CA GLN A 22 -6.65 2.11 -13.68
C GLN A 22 -6.00 3.20 -14.54
N ASN A 23 -6.31 4.47 -14.24
CA ASN A 23 -5.83 5.66 -14.97
C ASN A 23 -4.99 6.64 -14.11
N VAL A 24 -4.65 6.25 -12.89
CA VAL A 24 -3.95 7.07 -11.89
C VAL A 24 -2.43 6.92 -11.99
N TYR A 25 -1.94 5.68 -12.04
CA TYR A 25 -0.53 5.33 -12.12
C TYR A 25 -0.12 5.07 -13.57
N LYS A 26 0.99 5.65 -13.97
CA LYS A 26 1.68 5.25 -15.21
C LYS A 26 2.56 4.05 -14.91
N TRP A 27 2.93 3.28 -15.92
CA TRP A 27 3.92 2.23 -15.75
C TRP A 27 4.94 2.22 -16.86
N GLY A 28 6.05 1.53 -16.64
CA GLY A 28 6.98 1.23 -17.70
C GLY A 28 7.90 0.06 -17.38
N VAL A 29 8.72 -0.24 -18.38
CA VAL A 29 9.59 -1.41 -18.43
C VAL A 29 10.94 -0.98 -18.96
N THR A 30 12.00 -1.72 -18.63
CA THR A 30 13.28 -1.51 -19.30
C THR A 30 13.16 -1.89 -20.76
N GLY A 31 13.60 -1.00 -21.65
CA GLY A 31 13.57 -1.24 -23.09
C GLY A 31 14.43 -2.44 -23.50
N SER A 32 14.03 -3.11 -24.58
CA SER A 32 14.73 -4.27 -25.16
C SER A 32 14.84 -5.48 -24.22
N THR A 33 13.98 -5.58 -23.21
CA THR A 33 13.93 -6.72 -22.29
C THR A 33 12.87 -7.74 -22.68
N VAL A 34 12.95 -8.93 -22.06
CA VAL A 34 11.94 -9.98 -22.21
C VAL A 34 10.54 -9.51 -21.80
N VAL A 35 10.45 -8.59 -20.83
CA VAL A 35 9.16 -8.05 -20.36
C VAL A 35 8.48 -7.25 -21.47
N GLU A 36 9.23 -6.34 -22.12
CA GLU A 36 8.72 -5.56 -23.25
C GLU A 36 8.29 -6.48 -24.41
N TYR A 37 9.10 -7.50 -24.70
CA TYR A 37 8.78 -8.47 -25.74
C TYR A 37 7.50 -9.25 -25.41
N LEU A 38 7.35 -9.73 -24.17
CA LEU A 38 6.18 -10.48 -23.73
C LEU A 38 4.90 -9.67 -23.78
N PHE A 39 4.94 -8.36 -23.51
CA PHE A 39 3.77 -7.50 -23.66
C PHE A 39 3.28 -7.42 -25.11
N LYS A 40 4.18 -7.56 -26.09
CA LYS A 40 3.82 -7.54 -27.52
C LYS A 40 3.30 -8.88 -28.02
N ILE A 41 3.84 -10.00 -27.54
CA ILE A 41 3.54 -11.34 -28.08
C ILE A 41 2.50 -12.14 -27.26
N SER A 42 2.27 -11.78 -26.00
CA SER A 42 1.41 -12.57 -25.12
C SER A 42 -0.06 -12.48 -25.54
N ASN A 43 -0.77 -13.60 -25.44
CA ASN A 43 -2.20 -13.68 -25.71
C ASN A 43 -3.07 -13.35 -24.47
N ARG A 44 -2.46 -13.10 -23.31
CA ARG A 44 -3.22 -12.74 -22.10
C ARG A 44 -3.74 -11.31 -22.20
N SER A 45 -4.96 -11.07 -21.74
CA SER A 45 -5.65 -9.78 -21.87
C SER A 45 -5.00 -8.65 -21.07
N ASP A 46 -4.47 -8.96 -19.87
CA ASP A 46 -3.68 -8.07 -19.03
C ASP A 46 -2.39 -7.62 -19.73
N PHE A 47 -1.61 -8.55 -20.29
CA PHE A 47 -0.36 -8.24 -20.99
C PHE A 47 -0.59 -7.37 -22.22
N ARG A 48 -1.64 -7.66 -22.99
CA ARG A 48 -2.01 -6.87 -24.17
C ARG A 48 -2.36 -5.43 -23.79
N LYS A 49 -3.19 -5.24 -22.76
CA LYS A 49 -3.53 -3.90 -22.25
C LYS A 49 -2.32 -3.14 -21.75
N LEU A 50 -1.42 -3.81 -21.03
CA LEU A 50 -0.17 -3.19 -20.56
C LEU A 50 0.73 -2.79 -21.72
N GLY A 51 0.81 -3.61 -22.76
CA GLY A 51 1.53 -3.30 -23.99
C GLY A 51 0.94 -2.09 -24.71
N GLU A 52 -0.38 -2.07 -24.92
CA GLU A 52 -1.09 -0.94 -25.53
C GLU A 52 -0.89 0.36 -24.72
N GLY A 53 -1.04 0.28 -23.40
CA GLY A 53 -0.81 1.42 -22.50
C GLY A 53 0.66 1.87 -22.46
N LEU A 54 1.61 0.92 -22.52
CA LEU A 54 3.04 1.23 -22.59
C LEU A 54 3.38 2.02 -23.85
N GLU A 55 2.84 1.66 -25.02
CA GLU A 55 3.07 2.42 -26.26
C GLU A 55 2.49 3.84 -26.17
N ILE A 56 1.33 4.01 -25.53
CA ILE A 56 0.74 5.32 -25.25
C ILE A 56 1.63 6.15 -24.31
N PHE A 57 2.15 5.55 -23.23
CA PHE A 57 3.02 6.24 -22.28
C PHE A 57 4.40 6.56 -22.85
N LYS A 58 4.95 5.69 -23.68
CA LYS A 58 6.19 5.94 -24.45
C LYS A 58 6.08 7.19 -25.32
N ALA A 59 4.93 7.39 -25.97
CA ALA A 59 4.69 8.56 -26.80
C ALA A 59 4.61 9.87 -25.99
N MET A 60 4.14 9.80 -24.74
CA MET A 60 4.09 10.96 -23.83
C MET A 60 5.43 11.23 -23.13
N ASP A 61 6.14 10.16 -22.77
CA ASP A 61 7.33 10.19 -21.94
C ASP A 61 8.27 9.04 -22.37
N PRO A 62 9.29 9.34 -23.20
CA PRO A 62 10.21 8.34 -23.71
C PRO A 62 10.99 7.59 -22.62
N GLU A 63 11.19 8.19 -21.45
CA GLU A 63 11.90 7.55 -20.33
C GLU A 63 11.09 6.40 -19.71
N THR A 64 9.81 6.21 -20.05
CA THR A 64 9.01 5.04 -19.63
C THR A 64 9.50 3.72 -20.24
N ASN A 65 10.36 3.78 -21.25
CA ASN A 65 11.04 2.65 -21.87
C ASN A 65 12.56 2.87 -21.96
N SER A 66 13.12 3.52 -20.93
CA SER A 66 14.57 3.69 -20.81
C SER A 66 15.26 2.32 -20.73
N THR A 67 16.48 2.22 -21.23
CA THR A 67 17.31 1.03 -21.04
C THR A 67 18.03 1.03 -19.69
N ASP A 68 18.04 2.17 -19.00
CA ASP A 68 18.67 2.35 -17.69
C ASP A 68 17.63 2.15 -16.56
N PRO A 69 17.77 1.10 -15.73
CA PRO A 69 16.90 0.84 -14.58
C PRO A 69 16.84 1.99 -13.56
N GLU A 70 17.92 2.76 -13.40
CA GLU A 70 17.99 3.86 -12.41
C GLU A 70 17.02 5.00 -12.74
N VAL A 71 16.76 5.21 -14.04
CA VAL A 71 15.74 6.17 -14.51
C VAL A 71 14.36 5.78 -13.99
N HIS A 72 14.05 4.48 -14.04
CA HIS A 72 12.78 3.96 -13.55
C HIS A 72 12.69 4.04 -12.03
N LEU A 73 13.77 3.70 -11.30
CA LEU A 73 13.83 3.82 -9.85
C LEU A 73 13.54 5.27 -9.40
N ARG A 74 14.18 6.25 -10.02
CA ARG A 74 13.94 7.68 -9.76
C ARG A 74 12.47 8.07 -9.97
N LYS A 75 11.82 7.55 -11.01
CA LYS A 75 10.39 7.81 -11.28
C LYS A 75 9.47 7.16 -10.26
N VAL A 76 9.76 5.93 -9.84
CA VAL A 76 9.00 5.27 -8.76
C VAL A 76 9.05 6.13 -7.49
N LYS A 77 10.22 6.64 -7.12
CA LYS A 77 10.38 7.53 -5.95
C LYS A 77 9.64 8.86 -6.07
N GLN A 78 9.44 9.38 -7.28
CA GLN A 78 8.62 10.58 -7.52
C GLN A 78 7.12 10.33 -7.34
N GLY A 79 6.69 9.07 -7.30
CA GLY A 79 5.31 8.66 -7.16
C GLY A 79 4.53 8.68 -8.49
N GLY A 80 3.34 8.06 -8.48
CA GLY A 80 2.47 7.98 -9.66
C GLY A 80 3.02 7.11 -10.81
N TYR A 81 4.09 6.34 -10.56
CA TYR A 81 4.75 5.48 -11.53
C TYR A 81 5.02 4.09 -10.96
N ALA A 82 4.66 3.06 -11.71
CA ALA A 82 4.94 1.66 -11.42
C ALA A 82 6.00 1.12 -12.39
N TYR A 83 7.01 0.44 -11.85
CA TYR A 83 8.04 -0.19 -12.67
C TYR A 83 7.84 -1.69 -12.71
N ILE A 84 7.81 -2.26 -13.91
CA ILE A 84 7.64 -3.69 -14.13
C ILE A 84 8.96 -4.24 -14.66
N SER A 85 9.61 -5.08 -13.86
CA SER A 85 10.92 -5.67 -14.18
C SER A 85 11.12 -7.01 -13.48
N ASP A 86 12.31 -7.56 -13.60
CA ASP A 86 12.72 -8.77 -12.89
C ASP A 86 12.73 -8.54 -11.37
N GLN A 87 12.40 -9.59 -10.62
CA GLN A 87 12.29 -9.55 -9.16
C GLN A 87 13.65 -9.28 -8.50
N VAL A 88 14.73 -9.86 -9.02
CA VAL A 88 16.08 -9.76 -8.42
C VAL A 88 16.53 -8.32 -8.13
N PRO A 89 16.54 -7.39 -9.10
CA PRO A 89 16.91 -6.00 -8.82
C PRO A 89 15.92 -5.28 -7.90
N MET A 90 14.63 -5.60 -8.01
CA MET A 90 13.60 -4.98 -7.15
C MET A 90 13.76 -5.39 -5.68
N ASP A 91 14.02 -6.67 -5.42
CA ASP A 91 14.26 -7.18 -4.06
C ASP A 91 15.46 -6.46 -3.41
N MET A 92 16.51 -6.17 -4.18
CA MET A 92 17.66 -5.39 -3.68
C MET A 92 17.29 -3.93 -3.38
N TRP A 93 16.52 -3.27 -4.25
CA TRP A 93 16.11 -1.88 -4.04
C TRP A 93 15.20 -1.73 -2.82
N VAL A 94 14.22 -2.61 -2.66
CA VAL A 94 13.31 -2.58 -1.50
C VAL A 94 14.03 -2.97 -0.20
N ALA A 95 15.06 -3.80 -0.26
CA ALA A 95 15.87 -4.09 0.92
C ALA A 95 16.69 -2.89 1.40
N ILE A 96 17.00 -1.93 0.53
CA ILE A 96 17.78 -0.72 0.87
C ILE A 96 16.87 0.47 1.17
N ASP A 97 15.76 0.61 0.45
CA ASP A 97 14.86 1.76 0.51
C ASP A 97 13.43 1.33 0.88
N CYS A 98 12.99 1.76 2.07
CA CYS A 98 11.74 1.35 2.70
C CYS A 98 10.50 2.03 2.15
N ASP A 99 10.67 3.11 1.38
CA ASP A 99 9.56 3.78 0.71
C ASP A 99 9.13 3.00 -0.55
N LEU A 100 9.98 2.09 -1.02
CA LEU A 100 9.69 1.22 -2.15
C LEU A 100 8.95 -0.03 -1.69
N ARG A 101 7.99 -0.46 -2.51
CA ARG A 101 7.22 -1.68 -2.28
C ARG A 101 7.10 -2.48 -3.56
N ILE A 102 7.26 -3.79 -3.44
CA ILE A 102 7.00 -4.73 -4.52
C ILE A 102 5.56 -5.22 -4.38
N MET A 103 4.87 -5.32 -5.51
CA MET A 103 3.54 -5.94 -5.57
C MET A 103 3.64 -7.43 -5.24
N ASP A 104 2.66 -7.96 -4.49
CA ASP A 104 2.67 -9.36 -4.06
C ASP A 104 2.54 -10.34 -5.25
N GLU A 105 1.82 -9.94 -6.31
CA GLU A 105 1.67 -10.77 -7.50
C GLU A 105 2.97 -10.88 -8.30
N ARG A 106 3.49 -12.11 -8.41
CA ARG A 106 4.58 -12.47 -9.32
C ARG A 106 4.00 -13.06 -10.59
N VAL A 107 4.04 -12.27 -11.67
CA VAL A 107 3.31 -12.57 -12.90
C VAL A 107 4.03 -13.62 -13.76
N ILE A 108 5.36 -13.59 -13.76
CA ILE A 108 6.20 -14.43 -14.62
C ILE A 108 7.31 -15.08 -13.78
N PRO A 109 7.13 -16.33 -13.33
CA PRO A 109 8.19 -17.08 -12.68
C PRO A 109 9.18 -17.56 -13.74
N LEU A 110 10.17 -16.74 -14.08
CA LEU A 110 11.26 -17.11 -14.97
C LEU A 110 12.41 -17.70 -14.13
N PRO A 111 12.73 -19.00 -14.26
CA PRO A 111 13.89 -19.55 -13.59
C PRO A 111 15.18 -19.05 -14.26
N PHE A 112 16.24 -18.88 -13.48
CA PHE A 112 17.58 -18.70 -14.01
C PHE A 112 18.09 -20.04 -14.58
N ILE A 113 18.63 -20.01 -15.79
CA ILE A 113 19.10 -21.19 -16.51
C ILE A 113 20.55 -20.96 -16.93
N VAL A 114 21.39 -21.98 -16.76
CA VAL A 114 22.77 -21.98 -17.26
C VAL A 114 22.78 -22.66 -18.63
N GLY A 115 23.11 -21.89 -19.67
CA GLY A 115 23.25 -22.41 -21.02
C GLY A 115 24.63 -23.03 -21.28
N LEU A 116 24.67 -24.23 -21.84
CA LEU A 116 25.90 -24.90 -22.31
C LEU A 116 25.92 -24.94 -23.84
N HIS A 117 27.10 -25.10 -24.44
CA HIS A 117 27.23 -25.32 -25.88
C HIS A 117 26.41 -26.53 -26.35
N ASN A 118 25.87 -26.44 -27.57
CA ASN A 118 25.11 -27.54 -28.18
C ASN A 118 25.94 -28.84 -28.18
N ASN A 119 25.30 -29.94 -27.77
CA ASN A 119 25.92 -31.27 -27.63
C ASN A 119 27.13 -31.33 -26.68
N SER A 120 27.17 -30.46 -25.66
CA SER A 120 28.19 -30.56 -24.60
C SER A 120 28.06 -31.88 -23.83
N ALA A 121 29.18 -32.60 -23.68
CA ALA A 121 29.27 -33.81 -22.87
C ALA A 121 29.02 -33.56 -21.36
N TYR A 122 29.13 -32.30 -20.92
CA TYR A 122 28.97 -31.92 -19.52
C TYR A 122 27.52 -31.63 -19.11
N LEU A 123 26.56 -31.62 -20.05
CA LEU A 123 25.17 -31.27 -19.76
C LEU A 123 24.59 -32.11 -18.61
N ASN A 124 24.77 -33.42 -18.67
CA ASN A 124 24.25 -34.33 -17.65
C ASN A 124 24.94 -34.11 -16.30
N ALA A 125 26.26 -33.96 -16.29
CA ALA A 125 27.02 -33.72 -15.08
C ALA A 125 26.62 -32.39 -14.40
N PHE A 126 26.44 -31.31 -15.16
CA PHE A 126 25.97 -30.02 -14.62
C PHE A 126 24.55 -30.13 -14.04
N ASN A 127 23.64 -30.79 -14.76
CA ASN A 127 22.27 -30.96 -14.29
C ASN A 127 22.22 -31.76 -12.98
N GLU A 128 22.97 -32.86 -12.88
CA GLU A 128 23.08 -33.65 -11.65
C GLU A 128 23.62 -32.81 -10.50
N GLN A 129 24.71 -32.06 -10.70
CA GLN A 129 25.29 -31.23 -9.65
C GLN A 129 24.38 -30.07 -9.20
N ILE A 130 23.63 -29.46 -10.13
CA ILE A 130 22.65 -28.42 -9.77
C ILE A 130 21.52 -29.00 -8.92
N LEU A 131 21.05 -30.21 -9.25
CA LEU A 131 20.04 -30.91 -8.46
C LEU A 131 20.56 -31.28 -7.07
N ASP A 132 21.81 -31.74 -6.96
CA ASP A 132 22.45 -32.03 -5.67
C ASP A 132 22.51 -30.77 -4.78
N ILE A 133 22.90 -29.62 -5.35
CA ILE A 133 22.93 -28.33 -4.64
C ILE A 133 21.54 -27.94 -4.10
N ASP A 134 20.49 -28.15 -4.90
CA ASP A 134 19.11 -27.86 -4.50
C ASP A 134 18.62 -28.80 -3.40
N GLN A 135 18.84 -30.12 -3.54
CA GLN A 135 18.46 -31.13 -2.57
C GLN A 135 19.15 -30.94 -1.21
N MET A 136 20.42 -30.53 -1.22
CA MET A 136 21.16 -30.22 -0.01
C MET A 136 20.76 -28.88 0.62
N GLY A 137 19.96 -28.05 -0.08
CA GLY A 137 19.52 -26.74 0.39
C GLY A 137 20.60 -25.66 0.37
N LEU A 138 21.73 -25.91 -0.32
CA LEU A 138 22.85 -24.96 -0.40
C LEU A 138 22.43 -23.65 -1.08
N TYR A 139 21.55 -23.74 -2.09
CA TYR A 139 21.00 -22.56 -2.76
C TYR A 139 20.34 -21.60 -1.76
N ASN A 140 19.50 -22.11 -0.86
CA ASN A 140 18.80 -21.30 0.14
C ASN A 140 19.78 -20.68 1.14
N GLN A 141 20.82 -21.42 1.54
CA GLN A 141 21.87 -20.91 2.41
C GLN A 141 22.64 -19.75 1.75
N TRP A 142 23.04 -19.90 0.49
CA TRP A 142 23.73 -18.85 -0.24
C TRP A 142 22.83 -17.64 -0.48
N LYS A 143 21.57 -17.87 -0.87
CA LYS A 143 20.60 -16.79 -1.02
C LYS A 143 20.47 -16.01 0.29
N SER A 144 20.28 -16.70 1.41
CA SER A 144 20.21 -16.05 2.73
C SER A 144 21.48 -15.30 3.13
N HIS A 145 22.64 -15.69 2.62
CA HIS A 145 23.92 -15.06 2.96
C HIS A 145 24.21 -13.84 2.10
N TRP A 146 23.89 -13.91 0.80
CA TRP A 146 24.22 -12.88 -0.19
C TRP A 146 23.10 -11.88 -0.42
N TRP A 147 21.84 -12.27 -0.24
CA TRP A 147 20.73 -11.35 -0.33
C TRP A 147 20.57 -10.60 0.99
N PRO A 148 20.41 -9.27 0.95
CA PRO A 148 20.01 -8.53 2.14
C PRO A 148 18.66 -9.09 2.60
N MET A 149 18.61 -9.58 3.84
CA MET A 149 17.32 -9.84 4.48
C MET A 149 16.56 -8.52 4.57
N GLU A 150 15.23 -8.58 4.54
CA GLU A 150 14.27 -7.45 4.64
C GLU A 150 14.46 -6.52 5.88
N GLY A 151 15.53 -6.69 6.66
CA GLY A 151 15.79 -6.05 7.94
C GLY A 151 16.58 -4.73 7.91
N HIS A 152 16.83 -4.09 6.75
CA HIS A 152 17.34 -2.71 6.76
C HIS A 152 16.22 -1.69 7.00
N CYS A 153 15.02 -2.02 6.55
CA CYS A 153 13.80 -1.42 7.02
C CYS A 153 13.51 -2.00 8.40
N SER A 154 14.10 -1.36 9.41
CA SER A 154 13.65 -1.56 10.78
C SER A 154 12.13 -1.46 10.75
N ASP A 155 11.47 -2.44 11.35
CA ASP A 155 10.03 -2.47 11.52
C ASP A 155 9.61 -1.35 12.49
N ASP A 156 9.85 -0.09 12.09
CA ASP A 156 9.21 1.10 12.66
C ASP A 156 7.72 1.14 12.25
N SER A 157 7.27 0.07 11.58
CA SER A 157 5.88 -0.34 11.41
C SER A 157 5.40 -1.42 12.40
N GLY A 158 6.23 -1.88 13.34
CA GLY A 158 5.92 -3.03 14.19
C GLY A 158 6.39 -2.87 15.64
N HIS A 159 5.43 -2.50 16.51
CA HIS A 159 5.46 -2.51 17.98
C HIS A 159 5.79 -1.23 18.74
N ASP A 160 6.05 -0.10 18.09
CA ASP A 160 5.83 1.17 18.78
C ASP A 160 4.35 1.51 18.72
N SER A 161 3.75 1.58 19.92
CA SER A 161 2.37 1.98 20.13
C SER A 161 2.17 3.33 19.44
N ARG A 162 1.67 3.34 18.20
CA ARG A 162 1.37 4.58 17.48
C ARG A 162 0.58 5.46 18.44
N PRO A 163 1.13 6.60 18.91
CA PRO A 163 0.38 7.46 19.80
C PRO A 163 -0.87 7.85 19.03
N LEU A 164 -2.04 7.57 19.59
CA LEU A 164 -3.33 7.92 19.00
C LEU A 164 -3.25 9.38 18.54
N THR A 165 -3.20 9.57 17.22
CA THR A 165 -3.05 10.91 16.66
C THR A 165 -4.34 11.65 16.96
N LEU A 166 -4.29 12.96 17.26
CA LEU A 166 -5.49 13.76 17.55
C LEU A 166 -6.62 13.56 16.53
N LEU A 167 -6.25 13.28 15.27
CA LEU A 167 -7.15 12.97 14.15
C LEU A 167 -8.03 11.73 14.40
N GLU A 168 -7.50 10.68 15.01
CA GLU A 168 -8.25 9.44 15.32
C GLU A 168 -9.21 9.64 16.51
N THR A 169 -8.87 10.52 17.44
CA THR A 169 -9.71 10.87 18.61
C THR A 169 -10.67 12.03 18.37
N GLN A 170 -10.62 12.66 17.20
CA GLN A 170 -11.37 13.88 16.88
C GLN A 170 -12.89 13.66 16.94
N ALA A 171 -13.36 12.48 16.55
CA ALA A 171 -14.77 12.11 16.62
C ALA A 171 -15.32 12.15 18.06
N ALA A 172 -14.53 11.74 19.06
CA ALA A 172 -14.95 11.76 20.46
C ALA A 172 -15.16 13.19 20.98
N PHE A 173 -14.26 14.12 20.61
CA PHE A 173 -14.41 15.54 20.95
C PHE A 173 -15.62 16.19 20.28
N TYR A 174 -15.95 15.81 19.03
CA TYR A 174 -17.15 16.29 18.36
C TYR A 174 -18.43 15.81 19.04
N ILE A 175 -18.51 14.55 19.43
CA ILE A 175 -19.69 14.01 20.12
C ILE A 175 -19.88 14.70 21.48
N LEU A 176 -18.81 14.89 22.25
CA LEU A 176 -18.88 15.59 23.53
C LEU A 176 -19.31 17.05 23.39
N SER A 177 -18.78 17.77 22.39
CA SER A 177 -19.13 19.18 22.17
C SER A 177 -20.58 19.36 21.72
N ILE A 178 -21.08 18.51 20.82
CA ILE A 178 -22.49 18.51 20.41
C ILE A 178 -23.41 18.19 21.60
N GLY A 179 -23.05 17.19 22.42
CA GLY A 179 -23.81 16.85 23.62
C GLY A 179 -23.89 18.01 24.62
N LEU A 180 -22.78 18.73 24.82
CA LEU A 180 -22.74 19.92 25.68
C LEU A 180 -23.67 21.03 25.16
N ILE A 181 -23.66 21.30 23.85
CA ILE A 181 -24.50 22.32 23.23
C ILE A 181 -25.98 21.95 23.37
N ILE A 182 -26.35 20.71 23.08
CA ILE A 182 -27.74 20.24 23.21
C ILE A 182 -28.22 20.37 24.66
N GLY A 183 -27.39 19.96 25.64
CA GLY A 183 -27.69 20.11 27.05
C GLY A 183 -27.86 21.58 27.47
N ALA A 184 -26.98 22.47 26.99
CA ALA A 184 -27.08 23.90 27.25
C ALA A 184 -28.35 24.52 26.66
N VAL A 185 -28.73 24.14 25.43
CA VAL A 185 -29.97 24.60 24.80
C VAL A 185 -31.20 24.10 25.55
N ALA A 186 -31.21 22.82 25.99
CA ALA A 186 -32.29 22.28 26.80
C ALA A 186 -32.46 23.06 28.13
N LEU A 187 -31.36 23.36 28.82
CA LEU A 187 -31.38 24.19 30.03
C LEU A 187 -31.90 25.61 29.77
N ILE A 188 -31.51 26.23 28.65
CA ILE A 188 -32.01 27.55 28.27
C ILE A 188 -33.52 27.50 27.99
N VAL A 189 -33.99 26.49 27.25
CA VAL A 189 -35.42 26.31 26.94
C VAL A 189 -36.23 26.08 28.22
N GLU A 190 -35.74 25.26 29.15
CA GLU A 190 -36.37 25.08 30.47
C GLU A 190 -36.36 26.38 31.27
N TYR A 191 -35.26 27.14 31.27
CA TYR A 191 -35.21 28.41 31.96
C TYR A 191 -36.19 29.44 31.37
N PHE A 192 -36.36 29.48 30.05
CA PHE A 192 -37.35 30.35 29.41
C PHE A 192 -38.79 29.87 29.64
N TRP A 193 -39.05 28.57 29.64
CA TRP A 193 -40.39 28.06 29.95
C TRP A 193 -40.74 28.25 31.43
N THR A 194 -39.82 27.96 32.34
CA THR A 194 -40.02 28.12 33.78
C THR A 194 -40.01 29.59 34.18
N GLY A 195 -39.16 30.42 33.58
CA GLY A 195 -39.13 31.86 33.78
C GLY A 195 -40.35 32.57 33.19
N GLY A 196 -40.82 32.16 32.01
CA GLY A 196 -42.06 32.65 31.40
C GLY A 196 -43.32 32.20 32.16
N PHE A 197 -43.32 30.97 32.67
CA PHE A 197 -44.41 30.43 33.48
C PHE A 197 -44.41 31.00 34.92
N CYS A 198 -43.24 31.29 35.49
CA CYS A 198 -43.10 31.88 36.84
C CYS A 198 -43.40 33.40 36.86
N VAL A 199 -43.14 34.13 35.76
CA VAL A 199 -43.57 35.54 35.64
C VAL A 199 -45.10 35.66 35.51
N LEU A 200 -45.77 34.70 34.86
CA LEU A 200 -47.24 34.66 34.75
C LEU A 200 -47.97 34.18 36.02
N LEU A 201 -47.33 33.34 36.84
CA LEU A 201 -47.90 32.86 38.12
C LEU A 201 -47.59 33.74 39.35
N ARG A 202 -46.89 34.87 39.20
CA ARG A 202 -46.68 35.84 40.30
C ARG A 202 -47.91 36.71 40.62
N ARG A 203 -49.07 36.45 40.01
CA ARG A 203 -50.29 37.24 40.23
C ARG A 203 -51.47 36.48 40.81
N ASN A 204 -51.41 35.15 40.97
CA ASN A 204 -52.49 34.43 41.65
C ASN A 204 -52.00 33.11 42.28
N MET A 205 -52.00 33.13 43.61
CA MET A 205 -51.92 32.01 44.56
C MET A 205 -50.60 31.23 44.67
N ALA A 206 -50.12 31.21 45.91
CA ALA A 206 -49.13 30.31 46.44
C ALA A 206 -49.61 28.85 46.29
N ASP A 207 -48.74 27.94 45.85
CA ASP A 207 -48.09 26.97 46.74
C ASP A 207 -47.51 25.73 46.00
N ILE A 208 -46.35 25.30 46.51
CA ILE A 208 -45.79 23.92 46.56
C ILE A 208 -44.80 23.42 45.49
N TRP A 209 -44.75 23.88 44.24
CA TRP A 209 -43.85 23.21 43.26
C TRP A 209 -42.47 23.85 43.02
N CYS A 210 -42.18 25.03 43.58
CA CYS A 210 -40.90 25.72 43.31
C CYS A 210 -39.75 25.30 44.26
N ALA A 211 -39.99 24.40 45.21
CA ALA A 211 -39.07 24.12 46.32
C ALA A 211 -38.55 22.67 46.38
N LYS A 212 -38.37 22.00 45.24
CA LYS A 212 -37.57 20.77 45.18
C LYS A 212 -36.61 20.80 43.99
N GLY A 213 -35.55 21.61 44.17
CA GLY A 213 -34.26 21.39 43.52
C GLY A 213 -33.32 20.72 44.52
N PHE A 214 -33.14 19.41 44.35
CA PHE A 214 -31.88 18.70 44.57
C PHE A 214 -31.79 17.63 43.48
#